data_AF-A0A7S3IDC5-F1
#
_entry.id   AF-A0A7S3IDC5-F1
#
_cell.length_a   1.000
_cell.length_b   1.000
_cell.length_c   1.000
_cell.angle_alpha   90.00
_cell.angle_beta   90.00
_cell.angle_gamma   90.00
#
_symmetry.space_group_name_H-M   'P 1'
#
loop_
_entity.id
_entity.type
_entity.pdbx_description
1 polymer ?
#
loop_
_entity_poly.entity_id
_entity_poly.type
_entity_poly.pdbx_seq_one_letter_code
_entity_poly.pdbx_strand_id
1 'polypeptide(L)'
;LIYCVLVFMFALLGNINYHLLLDEYNGFSSSIFTIIDASIGNYDLKSYQVIESDFYQIAGQIFTIMAVLSFQIMLANLIIALLSKTYNMFDGRSNGLFLKKILSKRDELIDDDCCGSFLLSLPPIDGIQLLYAPAALILRYGGDTLKTTNRVMMLLKYVIFMLLFFIIFVVVGILLLPVAWIIGIADKVANPSAEHSNQKWKHVALFSVAGPFILMGDILSDLMYFWINNFRKDLNRIVIAQEKSTIKNKTLREVSLRSFQFAEEKIKAVTTAQLIKIFRHQFRVQAHIQFLMLG
;
A
#
# COMPACT_ATOMS: atom_id res chain seq x y z
N LEU A 1 26.90 10.00 5.40
CA LEU A 1 28.22 10.67 5.27
C LEU A 1 29.30 9.99 6.10
N ILE A 2 29.18 9.94 7.44
CA ILE A 2 30.18 9.27 8.32
C ILE A 2 30.43 7.80 7.89
N TYR A 3 29.38 7.04 7.62
CA TYR A 3 29.48 5.67 7.09
C TYR A 3 30.32 5.60 5.81
N CYS A 4 30.04 6.46 4.82
CA CYS A 4 30.78 6.51 3.56
C CYS A 4 32.27 6.83 3.78
N VAL A 5 32.59 7.76 4.69
CA VAL A 5 33.98 8.12 5.02
C VAL A 5 34.72 6.94 5.64
N LEU A 6 34.08 6.23 6.58
CA LEU A 6 34.67 5.05 7.21
C LEU A 6 34.87 3.91 6.20
N VAL A 7 33.87 3.63 5.35
CA VAL A 7 33.99 2.62 4.28
C VAL A 7 35.16 2.96 3.37
N PHE A 8 35.28 4.22 2.96
CA PHE A 8 36.38 4.67 2.10
C PHE A 8 37.75 4.53 2.78
N MET A 9 37.85 4.90 4.06
CA MET A 9 39.09 4.79 4.84
C MET A 9 39.54 3.33 5.01
N PHE A 10 38.62 2.44 5.42
CA PHE A 10 38.91 1.02 5.57
C PHE A 10 39.17 0.37 4.20
N ALA A 11 38.46 0.73 3.15
CA ALA A 11 38.71 0.21 1.81
C ALA A 11 40.10 0.60 1.28
N LEU A 12 40.54 1.85 1.51
CA LEU A 12 41.90 2.28 1.16
C LEU A 12 42.97 1.53 1.94
N LEU A 13 42.80 1.39 3.26
CA LEU A 13 43.73 0.66 4.11
C LEU A 13 43.79 -0.83 3.74
N GLY A 14 42.65 -1.45 3.44
CA GLY A 14 42.59 -2.83 2.99
C GLY A 14 43.25 -3.01 1.62
N ASN A 15 42.99 -2.11 0.69
CA ASN A 15 43.60 -2.14 -0.64
C ASN A 15 45.13 -2.00 -0.55
N ILE A 16 45.66 -0.99 0.16
CA ILE A 16 47.11 -0.78 0.27
C ILE A 16 47.83 -1.98 0.88
N ASN A 17 47.24 -2.63 1.88
CA ASN A 17 47.90 -3.72 2.60
C ASN A 17 47.71 -5.10 1.97
N TYR A 18 46.59 -5.36 1.26
CA TYR A 18 46.23 -6.71 0.80
C TYR A 18 45.99 -6.84 -0.70
N HIS A 19 46.19 -5.77 -1.50
CA HIS A 19 45.92 -5.80 -2.95
C HIS A 19 46.66 -6.92 -3.71
N LEU A 20 47.88 -7.26 -3.30
CA LEU A 20 48.69 -8.31 -3.93
C LEU A 20 48.51 -9.69 -3.30
N LEU A 21 47.79 -9.78 -2.19
CA LEU A 21 47.70 -10.98 -1.36
C LEU A 21 46.30 -11.63 -1.41
N LEU A 22 45.26 -10.86 -1.72
CA LEU A 22 43.87 -11.32 -1.71
C LEU A 22 43.10 -10.75 -2.91
N ASP A 23 42.37 -11.62 -3.60
CA ASP A 23 41.50 -11.25 -4.71
C ASP A 23 40.37 -10.30 -4.28
N GLU A 24 39.91 -10.43 -3.03
CA GLU A 24 38.90 -9.57 -2.40
C GLU A 24 39.35 -8.09 -2.31
N TYR A 25 40.65 -7.84 -2.38
CA TYR A 25 41.25 -6.51 -2.39
C TYR A 25 41.90 -6.16 -3.74
N ASN A 26 41.62 -6.95 -4.79
CA ASN A 26 42.14 -6.71 -6.14
C ASN A 26 41.41 -5.54 -6.82
N GLY A 27 41.80 -4.33 -6.43
CA GLY A 27 41.26 -3.08 -6.92
C GLY A 27 40.38 -2.36 -5.89
N PHE A 28 40.31 -1.05 -6.02
CA PHE A 28 39.65 -0.19 -5.04
C PHE A 28 38.15 -0.48 -4.90
N SER A 29 37.46 -0.79 -6.00
CA SER A 29 36.04 -1.14 -5.97
C SER A 29 35.76 -2.43 -5.22
N SER A 30 36.60 -3.46 -5.42
CA SER A 30 36.51 -4.74 -4.72
C SER A 30 36.71 -4.54 -3.22
N SER A 31 37.71 -3.74 -2.84
CA SER A 31 37.94 -3.38 -1.43
C SER A 31 36.76 -2.63 -0.80
N ILE A 32 36.07 -1.76 -1.55
CA ILE A 32 34.84 -1.11 -1.06
C ILE A 32 33.75 -2.16 -0.81
N PHE A 33 33.51 -3.08 -1.75
CA PHE A 33 32.47 -4.10 -1.59
C PHE A 33 32.77 -5.04 -0.43
N THR A 34 34.02 -5.49 -0.29
CA THR A 34 34.47 -6.33 0.83
C THR A 34 34.22 -5.66 2.18
N ILE A 35 34.51 -4.35 2.31
CA ILE A 35 34.24 -3.61 3.55
C ILE A 35 32.74 -3.37 3.77
N ILE A 36 31.96 -3.15 2.71
CA ILE A 36 30.49 -3.03 2.82
C ILE A 36 29.89 -4.35 3.29
N ASP A 37 30.28 -5.47 2.69
CA ASP A 37 29.79 -6.80 3.07
C ASP A 37 30.16 -7.12 4.52
N ALA A 38 31.40 -6.84 4.91
CA ALA A 38 31.84 -6.97 6.31
C ALA A 38 31.02 -6.07 7.25
N SER A 39 30.67 -4.84 6.84
CA SER A 39 29.86 -3.94 7.66
C SER A 39 28.43 -4.44 7.90
N ILE A 40 27.88 -5.21 6.95
CA ILE A 40 26.56 -5.86 7.04
C ILE A 40 26.64 -7.15 7.87
N GLY A 41 27.84 -7.63 8.16
CA GLY A 41 28.09 -8.85 8.94
C GLY A 41 28.39 -10.08 8.10
N ASN A 42 28.58 -9.91 6.79
CA ASN A 42 29.03 -10.96 5.90
C ASN A 42 30.55 -10.85 5.72
N TYR A 43 31.31 -11.47 6.63
CA TYR A 43 32.77 -11.52 6.54
C TYR A 43 33.25 -12.96 6.77
N ASP A 44 34.29 -13.36 6.05
CA ASP A 44 34.97 -14.64 6.27
C ASP A 44 36.41 -14.40 6.71
N LEU A 45 36.74 -14.78 7.95
CA LEU A 45 38.11 -14.68 8.45
C LEU A 45 39.03 -15.76 7.85
N LYS A 46 38.46 -16.76 7.16
CA LYS A 46 39.20 -17.83 6.51
C LYS A 46 39.86 -17.37 5.21
N SER A 47 39.39 -16.28 4.58
CA SER A 47 40.02 -15.75 3.36
C SER A 47 41.49 -15.37 3.59
N TYR A 48 41.83 -14.94 4.80
CA TYR A 48 43.20 -14.63 5.22
C TYR A 48 44.11 -15.86 5.41
N GLN A 49 43.59 -17.09 5.44
CA GLN A 49 44.39 -18.32 5.60
C GLN A 49 45.18 -18.71 4.34
N VAL A 50 44.89 -18.08 3.21
CA VAL A 50 45.59 -18.31 1.93
C VAL A 50 46.98 -17.63 1.91
N ILE A 51 47.23 -16.70 2.84
CA ILE A 51 48.48 -15.93 2.93
C ILE A 51 49.57 -16.77 3.62
N GLU A 52 50.73 -16.93 2.98
CA GLU A 52 51.84 -17.77 3.49
C GLU A 52 52.51 -17.25 4.78
N SER A 53 52.35 -15.96 5.10
CA SER A 53 52.99 -15.33 6.25
C SER A 53 52.02 -15.13 7.42
N ASP A 54 52.32 -15.79 8.55
CA ASP A 54 51.54 -15.72 9.80
C ASP A 54 51.26 -14.28 10.26
N PHE A 55 52.22 -13.36 10.11
CA PHE A 55 52.06 -11.96 10.52
C PHE A 55 50.94 -11.23 9.76
N TYR A 56 50.88 -11.38 8.43
CA TYR A 56 49.87 -10.73 7.59
C TYR A 56 48.48 -11.35 7.77
N GLN A 57 48.42 -12.65 8.06
CA GLN A 57 47.19 -13.33 8.39
C GLN A 57 46.57 -12.79 9.68
N ILE A 58 47.36 -12.67 10.76
CA ILE A 58 46.89 -12.14 12.04
C ILE A 58 46.49 -10.66 11.89
N ALA A 59 47.30 -9.87 11.19
CA ALA A 59 47.00 -8.46 10.93
C ALA A 59 45.68 -8.28 10.13
N GLY A 60 45.41 -9.15 9.16
CA GLY A 60 44.19 -9.12 8.34
C GLY A 60 42.95 -9.47 9.13
N GLN A 61 43.04 -10.48 10.01
CA GLN A 61 41.95 -10.84 10.90
C GLN A 61 41.63 -9.72 11.89
N ILE A 62 42.65 -9.11 12.52
CA ILE A 62 42.47 -7.97 13.43
C ILE A 62 41.85 -6.78 12.69
N PHE A 63 42.31 -6.50 11.47
CA PHE A 63 41.77 -5.42 10.63
C PHE A 63 40.27 -5.59 10.36
N THR A 64 39.85 -6.78 9.93
CA THR A 64 38.43 -7.08 9.64
C THR A 64 37.59 -7.04 10.91
N ILE A 65 38.10 -7.53 12.04
CA ILE A 65 37.42 -7.41 13.33
C ILE A 65 37.23 -5.94 13.71
N MET A 66 38.26 -5.09 13.57
CA MET A 66 38.17 -3.66 13.88
C MET A 66 37.18 -2.92 12.96
N ALA A 67 37.12 -3.29 11.68
CA ALA A 67 36.13 -2.75 10.75
C ALA A 67 34.71 -3.13 11.20
N VAL A 68 34.46 -4.41 11.48
CA VAL A 68 33.16 -4.92 11.95
C VAL A 68 32.73 -4.24 13.25
N LEU A 69 33.63 -4.12 14.24
CA LEU A 69 33.34 -3.44 15.51
C LEU A 69 32.95 -1.96 15.29
N SER A 70 33.66 -1.27 14.40
CA SER A 70 33.40 0.13 14.08
C SER A 70 32.03 0.34 13.41
N PHE A 71 31.65 -0.54 12.49
CA PHE A 71 30.36 -0.42 11.79
C PHE A 71 29.17 -0.94 12.62
N GLN A 72 29.27 -2.14 13.18
CA GLN A 72 28.14 -2.78 13.85
C GLN A 72 27.92 -2.25 15.27
N ILE A 73 28.97 -2.06 16.05
CA ILE A 73 28.79 -1.65 17.45
C ILE A 73 28.71 -0.13 17.56
N MET A 74 29.59 0.60 16.89
CA MET A 74 29.62 2.06 17.06
C MET A 74 28.58 2.75 16.17
N LEU A 75 28.60 2.49 14.87
CA LEU A 75 27.77 3.24 13.92
C LEU A 75 26.28 2.85 13.98
N ALA A 76 25.96 1.56 14.11
CA ALA A 76 24.56 1.14 14.23
C ALA A 76 23.91 1.67 15.51
N ASN A 77 24.58 1.60 16.67
CA ASN A 77 24.06 2.14 17.93
C ASN A 77 23.87 3.66 17.87
N LEU A 78 24.77 4.39 17.19
CA LEU A 78 24.61 5.82 16.96
C LEU A 78 23.38 6.14 16.09
N ILE A 79 23.16 5.38 15.01
CA ILE A 79 21.97 5.54 14.15
C ILE A 79 20.71 5.25 14.95
N ILE A 80 20.66 4.17 15.73
CA ILE A 80 19.50 3.83 16.56
C ILE A 80 19.19 4.94 17.56
N ALA A 81 20.21 5.50 18.23
CA ALA A 81 20.03 6.61 19.15
C ALA A 81 19.47 7.87 18.46
N LEU A 82 19.99 8.20 17.27
CA LEU A 82 19.54 9.35 16.50
C LEU A 82 18.12 9.14 15.97
N LEU A 83 17.79 7.93 15.49
CA LEU A 83 16.47 7.57 14.99
C LEU A 83 15.44 7.58 16.11
N SER A 84 15.77 7.07 17.29
CA SER A 84 14.91 7.15 18.48
C SER A 84 14.62 8.60 18.89
N LYS A 85 15.66 9.46 18.93
CA LYS A 85 15.49 10.88 19.24
C LYS A 85 14.63 11.62 18.22
N THR A 86 14.86 11.37 16.94
CA THR A 86 14.08 11.99 15.87
C THR A 86 12.65 11.48 15.85
N TYR A 87 12.44 10.17 16.01
CA TYR A 87 11.11 9.56 16.13
C TYR A 87 10.32 10.20 17.28
N ASN A 88 10.89 10.27 18.48
CA ASN A 88 10.21 10.90 19.63
C ASN A 88 9.86 12.38 19.40
N MET A 89 10.66 13.12 18.62
CA MET A 89 10.34 14.51 18.25
C MET A 89 9.25 14.59 17.17
N PHE A 90 9.22 13.65 16.23
CA PHE A 90 8.29 13.66 15.11
C PHE A 90 6.96 12.97 15.39
N ASP A 91 6.89 12.00 16.30
CA ASP A 91 5.68 11.23 16.61
C ASP A 91 4.52 12.14 17.00
N GLY A 92 4.76 13.09 17.92
CA GLY A 92 3.75 14.08 18.33
C GLY A 92 3.26 15.00 17.20
N ARG A 93 4.11 15.32 16.22
CA ARG A 93 3.76 16.20 15.07
C ARG A 93 3.23 15.43 13.86
N SER A 94 3.55 14.14 13.76
CA SER A 94 3.24 13.29 12.61
C SER A 94 1.75 13.07 12.44
N ASN A 95 1.01 12.88 13.54
CA ASN A 95 -0.43 12.68 13.54
C ASN A 95 -1.18 13.90 12.97
N GLY A 96 -0.77 15.13 13.33
CA GLY A 96 -1.37 16.35 12.80
C GLY A 96 -1.09 16.55 11.31
N LEU A 97 0.16 16.29 10.88
CA LEU A 97 0.54 16.35 9.46
C LEU A 97 -0.14 15.27 8.61
N PHE A 98 -0.27 14.06 9.16
CA PHE A 98 -0.95 12.94 8.51
C PHE A 98 -2.45 13.22 8.36
N LEU A 99 -3.11 13.70 9.43
CA LEU A 99 -4.51 14.09 9.38
C LEU A 99 -4.74 15.24 8.40
N LYS A 100 -3.86 16.24 8.38
CA LYS A 100 -3.90 17.32 7.38
C LYS A 100 -3.79 16.78 5.96
N LYS A 101 -2.91 15.80 5.73
CA LYS A 101 -2.76 15.17 4.41
C LYS A 101 -4.00 14.38 4.02
N ILE A 102 -4.60 13.62 4.95
CA ILE A 102 -5.87 12.91 4.74
C ILE A 102 -6.98 13.89 4.40
N LEU A 103 -7.16 14.96 5.18
CA LEU A 103 -8.21 15.95 4.94
C LEU A 103 -8.04 16.66 3.60
N SER A 104 -6.81 17.07 3.27
CA SER A 104 -6.50 17.66 1.96
C SER A 104 -6.79 16.69 0.81
N LYS A 105 -6.39 15.42 0.95
CA LYS A 105 -6.62 14.40 -0.07
C LYS A 105 -8.08 14.01 -0.19
N ARG A 106 -8.83 13.99 0.91
CA ARG A 106 -10.28 13.78 0.91
C ARG A 106 -10.98 14.88 0.12
N ASP A 107 -10.58 16.13 0.30
CA ASP A 107 -11.19 17.26 -0.43
C ASP A 107 -10.80 17.26 -1.92
N GLU A 108 -9.60 16.78 -2.27
CA GLU A 108 -9.19 16.53 -3.67
C GLU A 108 -9.94 15.36 -4.32
N LEU A 109 -10.43 14.40 -3.54
CA LEU A 109 -11.21 13.24 -4.00
C LEU A 109 -12.72 13.54 -4.13
N ILE A 110 -13.15 14.78 -3.86
CA ILE A 110 -14.52 15.19 -4.13
C ILE A 110 -14.72 15.14 -5.65
N ASP A 111 -15.70 14.33 -6.06
CA ASP A 111 -16.04 14.02 -7.45
C ASP A 111 -16.10 15.30 -8.31
N ASP A 112 -15.08 15.50 -9.15
CA ASP A 112 -15.06 16.57 -10.14
C ASP A 112 -15.84 16.08 -11.36
N ASP A 113 -17.01 16.67 -11.62
CA ASP A 113 -17.86 16.34 -12.77
C ASP A 113 -17.10 16.35 -14.12
N CYS A 114 -16.02 17.12 -14.22
CA CYS A 114 -15.21 17.25 -15.43
C CYS A 114 -14.08 16.21 -15.53
N CYS A 115 -13.56 15.73 -14.38
CA CYS A 115 -12.34 14.93 -14.30
C CYS A 115 -12.50 13.61 -13.52
N GLY A 116 -13.71 13.23 -13.10
CA GLY A 116 -13.97 12.01 -12.32
C GLY A 116 -13.45 10.72 -12.96
N SER A 117 -13.42 10.63 -14.30
CA SER A 117 -12.81 9.48 -14.98
C SER A 117 -11.31 9.35 -14.73
N PHE A 118 -10.59 10.43 -14.44
CA PHE A 118 -9.16 10.41 -14.12
C PHE A 118 -8.86 9.97 -12.68
N LEU A 119 -9.83 10.16 -11.78
CA LEU A 119 -9.68 9.84 -10.35
C LEU A 119 -10.05 8.39 -10.03
N LEU A 120 -10.97 7.81 -10.80
CA LEU A 120 -11.53 6.47 -10.57
C LEU A 120 -10.80 5.36 -11.33
N SER A 121 -9.66 5.66 -11.93
CA SER A 121 -8.96 4.74 -12.80
C SER A 121 -8.01 3.85 -11.98
N LEU A 122 -8.13 2.54 -12.16
CA LEU A 122 -7.22 1.54 -11.57
C LEU A 122 -6.25 1.04 -12.67
N PRO A 123 -4.93 0.97 -12.42
CA PRO A 123 -4.01 0.28 -13.32
C PRO A 123 -4.44 -1.19 -13.46
N PRO A 124 -4.55 -1.78 -14.68
CA PRO A 124 -4.08 -1.30 -15.99
C PRO A 124 -5.11 -0.55 -16.85
N ILE A 125 -6.37 -0.41 -16.40
CA ILE A 125 -7.47 0.21 -17.16
C ILE A 125 -7.18 1.69 -17.48
N ASP A 126 -6.28 2.31 -16.72
CA ASP A 126 -5.69 3.63 -16.97
C ASP A 126 -5.08 3.80 -18.37
N GLY A 127 -4.68 2.72 -19.05
CA GLY A 127 -4.19 2.82 -20.43
C GLY A 127 -5.18 3.50 -21.38
N ILE A 128 -6.48 3.30 -21.16
CA ILE A 128 -7.55 3.92 -21.97
C ILE A 128 -7.62 5.44 -21.68
N GLN A 129 -7.25 5.85 -20.47
CA GLN A 129 -7.19 7.27 -20.09
C GLN A 129 -6.12 8.03 -20.85
N LEU A 130 -5.03 7.37 -21.25
CA LEU A 130 -3.99 8.00 -22.06
C LEU A 130 -4.54 8.50 -23.41
N LEU A 131 -5.45 7.73 -24.02
CA LEU A 131 -6.13 8.11 -25.26
C LEU A 131 -7.13 9.25 -25.04
N TYR A 132 -7.76 9.31 -23.85
CA TYR A 132 -8.72 10.35 -23.50
C TYR A 132 -8.07 11.67 -23.06
N ALA A 133 -6.87 11.62 -22.48
CA ALA A 133 -6.13 12.79 -21.98
C ALA A 133 -6.01 13.95 -23.01
N PRO A 134 -5.57 13.72 -24.27
CA PRO A 134 -5.49 14.82 -25.24
C PRO A 134 -6.87 15.40 -25.60
N ALA A 135 -7.91 14.57 -25.70
CA ALA A 135 -9.28 15.03 -25.96
C ALA A 135 -9.82 15.86 -24.78
N ALA A 136 -9.54 15.45 -23.55
CA ALA A 136 -9.92 16.17 -22.34
C ALA A 136 -9.21 17.53 -22.21
N LEU A 137 -7.96 17.64 -22.66
CA LEU A 137 -7.19 18.89 -22.64
C LEU A 137 -7.66 19.91 -23.69
N ILE A 138 -8.21 19.46 -24.82
CA ILE A 138 -8.74 20.33 -25.88
C ILE A 138 -10.11 20.89 -25.49
N LEU A 139 -10.90 20.13 -24.74
CA LEU A 139 -12.23 20.53 -24.31
C LEU A 139 -12.17 21.55 -23.17
N ARG A 140 -13.03 22.57 -23.24
CA ARG A 140 -13.10 23.60 -22.20
C ARG A 140 -13.58 23.02 -20.87
N TYR A 141 -12.81 23.27 -19.81
CA TYR A 141 -13.20 22.89 -18.45
C TYR A 141 -14.57 23.47 -18.09
N GLY A 142 -15.46 22.63 -17.55
CA GLY A 142 -16.83 22.98 -17.21
C GLY A 142 -17.84 22.90 -18.37
N GLY A 143 -17.42 22.61 -19.61
CA GLY A 143 -18.34 22.43 -20.73
C GLY A 143 -19.19 21.15 -20.61
N ASP A 144 -20.43 21.20 -21.07
CA ASP A 144 -21.36 20.06 -21.04
C ASP A 144 -20.87 18.87 -21.87
N THR A 145 -20.11 19.15 -22.93
CA THR A 145 -19.45 18.14 -23.76
C THR A 145 -18.38 17.37 -22.98
N LEU A 146 -17.56 18.06 -22.18
CA LEU A 146 -16.55 17.43 -21.34
C LEU A 146 -17.19 16.56 -20.25
N LYS A 147 -18.23 17.05 -19.58
CA LYS A 147 -18.96 16.29 -18.57
C LYS A 147 -19.58 15.02 -19.15
N THR A 148 -20.20 15.13 -20.33
CA THR A 148 -20.81 13.98 -21.01
C THR A 148 -19.74 12.95 -21.41
N THR A 149 -18.62 13.41 -21.98
CA THR A 149 -17.54 12.52 -22.40
C THR A 149 -16.85 11.85 -21.21
N ASN A 150 -16.63 12.61 -20.12
CA ASN A 150 -16.13 12.09 -18.86
C ASN A 150 -17.05 10.99 -18.29
N ARG A 151 -18.37 11.20 -18.31
CA ARG A 151 -19.35 10.20 -17.86
C ARG A 151 -19.36 8.95 -18.73
N VAL A 152 -19.28 9.10 -20.05
CA VAL A 152 -19.17 7.96 -20.97
C VAL A 152 -17.89 7.19 -20.70
N MET A 153 -16.77 7.88 -20.48
CA MET A 153 -15.49 7.27 -20.17
C MET A 153 -15.52 6.50 -18.84
N MET A 154 -16.16 7.07 -17.79
CA MET A 154 -16.37 6.37 -16.52
C MET A 154 -17.19 5.09 -16.71
N LEU A 155 -18.29 5.16 -17.47
CA LEU A 155 -19.12 4.00 -17.77
C LEU A 155 -18.33 2.92 -18.52
N LEU A 156 -17.55 3.31 -19.53
CA LEU A 156 -16.72 2.39 -20.31
C LEU A 156 -15.71 1.67 -19.42
N LYS A 157 -15.01 2.40 -18.55
CA LYS A 157 -14.06 1.82 -17.60
C LYS A 157 -14.73 0.85 -16.64
N TYR A 158 -15.90 1.22 -16.11
CA TYR A 158 -16.70 0.35 -15.25
C TYR A 158 -17.08 -0.95 -15.98
N VAL A 159 -17.57 -0.86 -17.24
CA VAL A 159 -17.93 -2.03 -18.04
C VAL A 159 -16.73 -2.96 -18.23
N ILE A 160 -15.56 -2.41 -18.58
CA ILE A 160 -14.33 -3.21 -18.78
C ILE A 160 -13.89 -3.89 -17.49
N PHE A 161 -13.94 -3.16 -16.37
CA PHE A 161 -13.65 -3.72 -15.05
C PHE A 161 -14.61 -4.87 -14.72
N MET A 162 -15.91 -4.66 -14.88
CA MET A 162 -16.92 -5.69 -14.62
C MET A 162 -16.79 -6.90 -15.54
N LEU A 163 -16.37 -6.70 -16.79
CA LEU A 163 -16.09 -7.79 -17.72
C LEU A 163 -14.90 -8.65 -17.25
N LEU A 164 -13.86 -8.04 -16.69
CA LEU A 164 -12.74 -8.78 -16.10
C LEU A 164 -13.22 -9.65 -14.93
N PHE A 165 -14.02 -9.10 -14.01
CA PHE A 165 -14.62 -9.89 -12.93
C PHE A 165 -15.53 -11.00 -13.44
N PHE A 166 -16.29 -10.73 -14.51
CA PHE A 166 -17.14 -11.73 -15.14
C PHE A 166 -16.31 -12.90 -15.69
N ILE A 167 -15.19 -12.64 -16.36
CA ILE A 167 -14.28 -13.69 -16.84
C ILE A 167 -13.76 -14.53 -15.67
N ILE A 168 -13.28 -13.89 -14.60
CA ILE A 168 -12.80 -14.61 -13.41
C ILE A 168 -13.93 -15.48 -12.82
N PHE A 169 -15.12 -14.92 -12.69
CA PHE A 169 -16.30 -15.62 -12.18
C PHE A 169 -16.65 -16.85 -13.04
N VAL A 170 -16.65 -16.72 -14.38
CA VAL A 170 -16.86 -17.83 -15.32
C VAL A 170 -15.80 -18.91 -15.14
N VAL A 171 -14.52 -18.53 -15.11
CA VAL A 171 -13.40 -19.49 -14.98
C VAL A 171 -13.49 -20.25 -13.65
N VAL A 172 -13.71 -19.54 -12.55
CA VAL A 172 -13.87 -20.16 -11.22
C VAL A 172 -15.11 -21.06 -11.20
N GLY A 173 -16.24 -20.62 -11.76
CA GLY A 173 -17.46 -21.42 -11.86
C GLY A 173 -17.24 -22.74 -12.62
N ILE A 174 -16.56 -22.70 -13.77
CA ILE A 174 -16.24 -23.90 -14.56
C ILE A 174 -15.29 -24.83 -13.81
N LEU A 175 -14.27 -24.28 -13.15
CA LEU A 175 -13.30 -25.08 -12.37
C LEU A 175 -13.94 -25.73 -11.13
N LEU A 176 -14.96 -25.11 -10.54
CA LEU A 176 -15.68 -25.64 -9.38
C LEU A 176 -16.76 -26.67 -9.74
N LEU A 177 -17.21 -26.72 -11.00
CA LEU A 177 -18.22 -27.68 -11.48
C LEU A 177 -17.86 -29.16 -11.14
N PRO A 178 -16.67 -29.69 -11.46
CA PRO A 178 -16.32 -31.07 -11.11
C PRO A 178 -16.28 -31.30 -9.59
N VAL A 179 -15.83 -30.31 -8.82
CA VAL A 179 -15.78 -30.39 -7.35
C VAL A 179 -17.20 -30.45 -6.78
N ALA A 180 -18.09 -29.57 -7.25
CA ALA A 180 -19.50 -29.54 -6.86
C ALA A 180 -20.21 -30.85 -7.22
N TRP A 181 -19.91 -31.44 -8.38
CA TRP A 181 -20.48 -32.73 -8.80
C TRP A 181 -20.05 -33.87 -7.88
N ILE A 182 -18.76 -33.95 -7.52
CA ILE A 182 -18.25 -34.98 -6.58
C ILE A 182 -18.87 -34.83 -5.20
N ILE A 183 -18.91 -33.59 -4.67
CA ILE A 183 -19.53 -33.29 -3.37
C ILE A 183 -21.03 -33.66 -3.39
N GLY A 184 -21.73 -33.32 -4.47
CA GLY A 184 -23.15 -33.66 -4.62
C GLY A 184 -23.42 -35.16 -4.65
N ILE A 185 -22.54 -35.95 -5.28
CA ILE A 185 -22.62 -37.42 -5.22
C ILE A 185 -22.34 -37.92 -3.79
N ALA A 186 -21.28 -37.42 -3.16
CA ALA A 186 -20.88 -37.84 -1.82
C ALA A 186 -21.99 -37.56 -0.79
N ASP A 187 -22.62 -36.39 -0.83
CA ASP A 187 -23.71 -36.01 0.07
C ASP A 187 -24.95 -36.90 -0.13
N LYS A 188 -25.31 -37.22 -1.38
CA LYS A 188 -26.41 -38.16 -1.68
C LYS A 188 -26.13 -39.60 -1.25
N VAL A 189 -24.86 -40.01 -1.23
CA VAL A 189 -24.47 -41.34 -0.72
C VAL A 189 -24.54 -41.35 0.82
N ALA A 190 -24.05 -40.28 1.45
CA ALA A 190 -23.91 -40.12 2.89
C ALA A 190 -25.23 -39.89 3.65
N ASN A 191 -26.23 -39.26 3.02
CA ASN A 191 -27.55 -39.05 3.62
C ASN A 191 -28.54 -40.14 3.16
N PRO A 192 -28.71 -41.25 3.91
CA PRO A 192 -29.76 -42.22 3.63
C PRO A 192 -31.11 -41.62 4.01
N SER A 193 -31.83 -41.05 3.05
CA SER A 193 -33.28 -40.94 3.17
C SER A 193 -33.87 -42.33 3.38
N ALA A 194 -34.85 -42.46 4.28
CA ALA A 194 -35.42 -43.70 4.82
C ALA A 194 -36.30 -44.50 3.81
N GLU A 195 -35.86 -44.59 2.56
CA GLU A 195 -36.56 -45.25 1.46
C GLU A 195 -35.88 -46.56 1.04
N HIS A 196 -36.66 -47.48 0.47
CA HIS A 196 -36.23 -48.81 0.05
C HIS A 196 -34.89 -48.78 -0.72
N SER A 197 -33.94 -49.61 -0.28
CA SER A 197 -32.55 -49.71 -0.80
C SER A 197 -32.43 -49.67 -2.33
N ASN A 198 -33.34 -50.31 -3.07
CA ASN A 198 -33.33 -50.34 -4.53
C ASN A 198 -33.72 -49.01 -5.21
N GLN A 199 -34.51 -48.15 -4.56
CA GLN A 199 -34.87 -46.83 -5.10
C GLN A 199 -33.71 -45.84 -4.90
N LYS A 200 -32.96 -45.95 -3.80
CA LYS A 200 -31.76 -45.13 -3.51
C LYS A 200 -30.74 -45.16 -4.65
N TRP A 201 -30.34 -46.37 -5.07
CA TRP A 201 -29.33 -46.52 -6.12
C TRP A 201 -29.79 -45.99 -7.49
N LYS A 202 -31.09 -46.06 -7.79
CA LYS A 202 -31.65 -45.46 -9.01
C LYS A 202 -31.55 -43.92 -8.97
N HIS A 203 -31.84 -43.29 -7.83
CA HIS A 203 -31.71 -41.83 -7.69
C HIS A 203 -30.26 -41.34 -7.75
N VAL A 204 -29.32 -42.10 -7.16
CA VAL A 204 -27.89 -41.78 -7.26
C VAL A 204 -27.39 -41.95 -8.69
N ALA A 205 -27.76 -43.05 -9.37
CA ALA A 205 -27.39 -43.27 -10.77
C ALA A 205 -27.96 -42.20 -11.70
N LEU A 206 -29.24 -41.83 -11.51
CA LEU A 206 -29.88 -40.75 -12.26
C LEU A 206 -29.18 -39.41 -12.03
N PHE A 207 -28.83 -39.09 -10.78
CA PHE A 207 -28.11 -37.85 -10.45
C PHE A 207 -26.67 -37.86 -10.96
N SER A 208 -25.99 -39.00 -11.00
CA SER A 208 -24.64 -39.09 -11.56
C SER A 208 -24.61 -38.70 -13.05
N VAL A 209 -25.61 -39.13 -13.82
CA VAL A 209 -25.73 -38.83 -15.26
C VAL A 209 -26.34 -37.46 -15.52
N ALA A 210 -27.41 -37.07 -14.80
CA ALA A 210 -28.12 -35.81 -15.01
C ALA A 210 -27.48 -34.61 -14.28
N GLY A 211 -26.69 -34.86 -13.24
CA GLY A 211 -26.08 -33.86 -12.36
C GLY A 211 -25.25 -32.81 -13.11
N PRO A 212 -24.35 -33.18 -14.04
CA PRO A 212 -23.58 -32.21 -14.81
C PRO A 212 -24.46 -31.23 -15.62
N PHE A 213 -25.59 -31.69 -16.16
CA PHE A 213 -26.52 -30.82 -16.90
C PHE A 213 -27.26 -29.85 -15.99
N ILE A 214 -27.67 -30.30 -14.80
CA ILE A 214 -28.31 -29.44 -13.79
C ILE A 214 -27.33 -28.36 -13.32
N LEU A 215 -26.09 -28.74 -12.99
CA LEU A 215 -25.04 -27.81 -12.55
C LEU A 215 -24.67 -26.81 -13.66
N MET A 216 -24.66 -27.23 -14.93
CA MET A 216 -24.46 -26.30 -16.05
C MET A 216 -25.60 -25.28 -16.15
N GLY A 217 -26.85 -25.71 -15.95
CA GLY A 217 -28.00 -24.81 -15.91
C GLY A 217 -27.92 -23.78 -14.77
N ASP A 218 -27.44 -24.21 -13.60
CA ASP A 218 -27.22 -23.35 -12.44
C ASP A 218 -26.13 -22.29 -12.70
N ILE A 219 -25.00 -22.69 -13.28
CA ILE A 219 -23.95 -21.75 -13.69
C ILE A 219 -24.48 -20.73 -14.71
N LEU A 220 -25.25 -21.17 -15.71
CA LEU A 220 -25.84 -20.24 -16.69
C LEU A 220 -26.80 -19.24 -16.03
N SER A 221 -27.60 -19.70 -15.06
CA SER A 221 -28.47 -18.85 -14.25
C SER A 221 -27.66 -17.82 -13.46
N ASP A 222 -26.61 -18.26 -12.77
CA ASP A 222 -25.72 -17.39 -12.01
C ASP A 222 -25.01 -16.35 -12.89
N LEU A 223 -24.59 -16.74 -14.10
CA LEU A 223 -24.00 -15.80 -15.08
C LEU A 223 -25.01 -14.73 -15.50
N MET A 224 -26.26 -15.12 -15.74
CA MET A 224 -27.33 -14.15 -16.05
C MET A 224 -27.62 -13.23 -14.86
N TYR A 225 -27.72 -13.77 -13.64
CA TYR A 225 -27.96 -12.97 -12.44
C TYR A 225 -26.81 -12.01 -12.17
N PHE A 226 -25.56 -12.45 -12.33
CA PHE A 226 -24.39 -11.59 -12.21
C PHE A 226 -24.49 -10.41 -13.18
N TRP A 227 -24.83 -10.66 -14.44
CA TRP A 227 -24.94 -9.60 -15.44
C TRP A 227 -26.06 -8.60 -15.11
N ILE A 228 -27.26 -9.11 -14.82
CA ILE A 228 -28.44 -8.27 -14.53
C ILE A 228 -28.22 -7.42 -13.27
N ASN A 229 -27.60 -7.97 -12.23
CA ASN A 229 -27.38 -7.27 -10.97
C ASN A 229 -26.32 -6.17 -11.10
N ASN A 230 -25.27 -6.38 -11.90
CA ASN A 230 -24.21 -5.38 -12.07
C ASN A 230 -24.61 -4.21 -12.97
N PHE A 231 -25.54 -4.41 -13.91
CA PHE A 231 -26.03 -3.35 -14.80
C PHE A 231 -27.43 -2.82 -14.43
N ARG A 232 -27.86 -3.01 -13.18
CA ARG A 232 -29.15 -2.50 -12.70
C ARG A 232 -29.15 -0.97 -12.67
N LYS A 233 -30.19 -0.36 -13.26
CA LYS A 233 -30.36 1.11 -13.29
C LYS A 233 -30.79 1.69 -11.94
N ASP A 234 -31.50 0.90 -11.15
CA ASP A 234 -32.10 1.31 -9.88
C ASP A 234 -31.27 0.79 -8.69
N LEU A 235 -29.98 1.12 -8.65
CA LEU A 235 -29.23 1.00 -7.40
C LEU A 235 -29.74 2.09 -6.46
N ASN A 236 -30.30 1.68 -5.32
CA ASN A 236 -30.51 2.60 -4.20
C ASN A 236 -29.16 3.26 -3.93
N ARG A 237 -29.07 4.54 -4.28
CA ARG A 237 -27.84 5.32 -4.15
C ARG A 237 -27.53 5.31 -2.65
N ILE A 238 -26.58 4.47 -2.23
CA ILE A 238 -26.00 4.55 -0.88
C ILE A 238 -25.11 5.79 -0.89
N VAL A 239 -25.74 6.96 -1.02
CA VAL A 239 -25.08 8.22 -0.74
C VAL A 239 -25.02 8.26 0.76
N ILE A 240 -23.90 7.80 1.32
CA ILE A 240 -23.46 8.35 2.59
C ILE A 240 -23.32 9.85 2.28
N ALA A 241 -24.31 10.65 2.70
CA ALA A 241 -24.30 12.09 2.50
C ALA A 241 -23.05 12.61 3.19
N GLN A 242 -22.01 12.86 2.41
CA GLN A 242 -20.77 13.40 2.94
C GLN A 242 -21.11 14.81 3.40
N GLU A 243 -21.15 15.01 4.72
CA GLU A 243 -21.23 16.34 5.29
C GLU A 243 -20.00 17.10 4.80
N LYS A 244 -20.22 18.09 3.91
CA LYS A 244 -19.14 18.97 3.46
C LYS A 244 -18.49 19.56 4.71
N SER A 245 -17.18 19.38 4.88
CA SER A 245 -16.54 19.97 6.05
C SER A 245 -16.71 21.48 5.98
N THR A 246 -17.30 22.04 7.04
CA THR A 246 -17.47 23.49 7.20
C THR A 246 -16.13 24.22 7.39
N ILE A 247 -15.05 23.46 7.63
CA ILE A 247 -13.69 23.94 7.81
C ILE A 247 -13.10 24.32 6.45
N LYS A 248 -13.04 25.62 6.15
CA LYS A 248 -12.40 26.15 4.94
C LYS A 248 -10.87 26.21 5.13
N ASN A 249 -10.08 26.09 4.05
CA ASN A 249 -8.63 26.31 4.11
C ASN A 249 -8.21 27.64 4.75
N LYS A 250 -9.01 28.70 4.58
CA LYS A 250 -8.81 29.98 5.26
C LYS A 250 -8.85 29.84 6.79
N THR A 251 -9.81 29.06 7.31
CA THR A 251 -9.95 28.81 8.75
C THR A 251 -8.78 28.00 9.30
N LEU A 252 -8.28 26.99 8.56
CA LEU A 252 -7.06 26.26 8.95
C LEU A 252 -5.81 27.16 8.98
N ARG A 253 -5.69 28.08 8.02
CA ARG A 253 -4.57 29.03 7.97
C ARG A 253 -4.63 30.03 9.13
N GLU A 254 -5.82 30.54 9.47
CA GLU A 254 -6.03 31.41 10.62
C GLU A 254 -5.73 30.69 11.95
N VAL A 255 -6.14 29.42 12.09
CA VAL A 255 -5.76 28.58 13.24
C VAL A 255 -4.25 28.48 13.34
N SER A 256 -3.59 28.07 12.27
CA SER A 256 -2.14 27.86 12.25
C SER A 256 -1.37 29.13 12.61
N LEU A 257 -1.83 30.29 12.13
CA LEU A 257 -1.23 31.59 12.46
C LEU A 257 -1.40 31.92 13.94
N ARG A 258 -2.59 31.72 14.51
CA ARG A 258 -2.83 31.96 15.94
C ARG A 258 -2.06 30.97 16.83
N SER A 259 -1.99 29.71 16.45
CA SER A 259 -1.19 28.70 17.16
C SER A 259 0.30 29.05 17.14
N PHE A 260 0.80 29.60 16.02
CA PHE A 260 2.18 30.09 15.92
C PHE A 260 2.44 31.28 16.83
N GLN A 261 1.51 32.27 16.86
CA GLN A 261 1.58 33.41 17.79
C GLN A 261 1.61 32.94 19.26
N PHE A 262 0.74 32.01 19.65
CA PHE A 262 0.74 31.47 21.01
C PHE A 262 2.02 30.68 21.36
N ALA A 263 2.63 30.02 20.38
CA ALA A 263 3.91 29.35 20.55
C ALA A 263 5.06 30.35 20.75
N GLU A 264 5.09 31.46 19.99
CA GLU A 264 6.04 32.56 20.18
C GLU A 264 5.89 33.22 21.56
N GLU A 265 4.66 33.38 22.03
CA GLU A 265 4.33 33.91 23.36
C GLU A 265 4.65 32.91 24.51
N LYS A 266 5.15 31.71 24.19
CA LYS A 266 5.47 30.63 25.15
C LYS A 266 4.29 30.23 26.03
N ILE A 267 3.06 30.40 25.54
CA ILE A 267 1.85 30.01 26.28
C ILE A 267 1.73 28.49 26.18
N LYS A 268 2.19 27.80 27.22
CA LYS A 268 2.25 26.33 27.28
C LYS A 268 0.87 25.66 27.37
N ALA A 269 -0.13 26.38 27.88
CA ALA A 269 -1.50 25.91 27.97
C ALA A 269 -2.45 27.10 27.91
N VAL A 270 -3.10 27.30 26.77
CA VAL A 270 -4.33 28.11 26.76
C VAL A 270 -5.40 27.25 27.41
N THR A 271 -6.09 27.75 28.44
CA THR A 271 -7.21 27.05 29.06
C THR A 271 -8.21 26.66 27.98
N THR A 272 -8.18 25.37 27.66
CA THR A 272 -8.71 24.79 26.42
C THR A 272 -10.19 25.14 26.25
N ALA A 273 -10.92 25.32 27.36
CA ALA A 273 -12.33 25.69 27.36
C ALA A 273 -12.64 27.04 26.69
N GLN A 274 -11.90 28.12 27.00
CA GLN A 274 -12.22 29.45 26.44
C GLN A 274 -11.81 29.56 24.97
N LEU A 275 -10.66 29.00 24.61
CA LEU A 275 -10.22 28.93 23.21
C LEU A 275 -11.17 28.06 22.39
N ILE A 276 -11.57 26.88 22.88
CA ILE A 276 -12.59 26.03 22.24
C ILE A 276 -13.91 26.81 22.10
N LYS A 277 -14.32 27.59 23.11
CA LYS A 277 -15.59 28.34 23.07
C LYS A 277 -15.56 29.46 22.04
N ILE A 278 -14.47 30.24 21.99
CA ILE A 278 -14.24 31.27 20.97
C ILE A 278 -14.18 30.61 19.57
N PHE A 279 -13.47 29.49 19.45
CA PHE A 279 -13.31 28.79 18.18
C PHE A 279 -14.63 28.18 17.66
N ARG A 280 -15.41 27.54 18.55
CA ARG A 280 -16.76 27.04 18.23
C ARG A 280 -17.70 28.16 17.82
N HIS A 281 -17.65 29.28 18.53
CA HIS A 281 -18.52 30.43 18.26
C HIS A 281 -18.15 31.12 16.95
N GLN A 282 -16.86 31.30 16.68
CA GLN A 282 -16.36 32.04 15.52
C GLN A 282 -16.44 31.22 14.21
N PHE A 283 -16.23 29.91 14.27
CA PHE A 283 -16.16 29.04 13.09
C PHE A 283 -17.35 28.08 12.92
N ARG A 284 -18.34 28.11 13.83
CA ARG A 284 -19.54 27.24 13.81
C ARG A 284 -19.22 25.74 13.70
N VAL A 285 -18.08 25.31 14.22
CA VAL A 285 -17.68 23.89 14.19
C VAL A 285 -18.34 23.17 15.37
N GLN A 286 -19.36 22.35 15.09
CA GLN A 286 -20.16 21.69 16.14
C GLN A 286 -19.52 20.40 16.69
N ALA A 287 -18.59 19.75 15.97
CA ALA A 287 -17.97 18.48 16.39
C ALA A 287 -16.45 18.40 16.10
N HIS A 288 -15.74 17.55 16.87
CA HIS A 288 -14.36 17.09 16.65
C HIS A 288 -13.18 18.10 16.67
N ILE A 289 -13.34 19.31 17.21
CA ILE A 289 -12.23 20.28 17.38
C ILE A 289 -11.08 19.74 18.24
N GLN A 290 -11.38 18.83 19.16
CA GLN A 290 -10.42 18.25 20.10
C GLN A 290 -9.24 17.61 19.37
N PHE A 291 -9.51 16.94 18.24
CA PHE A 291 -8.49 16.29 17.41
C PHE A 291 -7.63 17.26 16.59
N LEU A 292 -8.09 18.50 16.41
CA LEU A 292 -7.40 19.54 15.65
C LEU A 292 -6.46 20.40 16.52
N MET A 293 -6.66 20.41 17.84
CA MET A 293 -5.88 21.21 18.78
C MET A 293 -4.90 20.40 19.65
N LEU A 294 -4.95 19.07 19.57
CA LEU A 294 -4.04 18.16 20.28
C LEU A 294 -2.82 17.71 19.43
N GLY A 295 -2.66 18.26 18.22
CA GLY A 295 -1.50 18.04 17.34
C GLY A 295 -0.52 19.22 17.31
#